data_AF-A0A0Q2MF48-F1
#
_entry.id   AF-A0A0Q2MF48-F1
#
_cell.length_a   1.000
_cell.length_b   1.000
_cell.length_c   1.000
_cell.angle_alpha   90.00
_cell.angle_beta   90.00
_cell.angle_gamma   90.00
#
_symmetry.space_group_name_H-M   'P 1'
#
loop_
_entity.id
_entity.type
_entity.pdbx_description
1 polymer ?
#
loop_
_entity_poly.entity_id
_entity_poly.type
_entity_poly.pdbx_seq_one_letter_code
_entity_poly.pdbx_strand_id
1 'polypeptide(L)'
;MELYDTEEQQVEALKDWWKENGKAVIFGAVIGLGGLFGWRFYQDSVTSGQEAASASYTKAIQTLTTKGVDGEADVQSFIDSNSKSEYAVLAAMQLAKAQVQAGQLDEALAQLEWAKNATGDAALKPVITYRVARLQAEQGNFDAALSELATIKEQSWTGRVAELRGDISLRKGDKEAAYAAYAEAQQADDASQTLQMKLDDLAK
;
A
#
# COMPACT_ATOMS: atom_id res chain seq x y z
N MET A 1 22.26 -38.28 -50.88
CA MET A 1 21.86 -38.75 -49.55
C MET A 1 22.98 -39.67 -49.11
N GLU A 2 24.07 -39.10 -48.58
CA GLU A 2 25.14 -39.94 -48.01
C GLU A 2 24.70 -40.31 -46.60
N LEU A 3 24.18 -41.54 -46.47
CA LEU A 3 24.12 -42.23 -45.21
C LEU A 3 25.57 -42.48 -44.78
N TYR A 4 25.97 -41.95 -43.63
CA TYR A 4 27.24 -42.30 -43.00
C TYR A 4 27.16 -43.75 -42.51
N ASP A 5 27.62 -44.70 -43.34
CA ASP A 5 27.35 -46.13 -43.16
C ASP A 5 28.44 -46.90 -42.37
N THR A 6 29.33 -46.22 -41.63
CA THR A 6 30.22 -46.86 -40.65
C THR A 6 30.44 -45.99 -39.41
N GLU A 7 30.57 -46.61 -38.23
CA GLU A 7 30.77 -45.92 -36.95
C GLU A 7 32.01 -45.00 -36.96
N GLU A 8 33.07 -45.38 -37.67
CA GLU A 8 34.30 -44.58 -37.73
C GLU A 8 34.11 -43.22 -38.44
N GLN A 9 33.36 -43.19 -39.54
CA GLN A 9 33.13 -41.94 -40.29
C GLN A 9 32.20 -40.98 -39.54
N GLN A 10 31.23 -41.51 -38.79
CA GLN A 10 30.37 -40.68 -37.93
C GLN A 10 31.18 -40.02 -36.80
N VAL A 11 32.13 -40.74 -36.22
CA VAL A 11 33.02 -40.21 -35.18
C VAL A 11 33.95 -39.13 -35.72
N GLU A 12 34.47 -39.31 -36.93
CA GLU A 12 35.37 -38.33 -37.56
C GLU A 12 34.63 -37.03 -37.94
N ALA A 13 33.43 -37.15 -38.50
CA ALA A 13 32.57 -36.00 -38.79
C ALA A 13 32.19 -35.20 -37.53
N LEU A 14 31.91 -35.89 -36.41
CA LEU A 14 31.62 -35.22 -35.13
C LEU A 14 32.87 -34.51 -34.57
N LYS A 15 34.06 -35.13 -34.69
CA LYS A 15 35.32 -34.52 -34.24
C LYS A 15 35.62 -33.24 -35.01
N ASP A 16 35.43 -33.24 -36.33
CA ASP A 16 35.72 -32.07 -37.15
C ASP A 16 34.69 -30.96 -36.94
N TRP A 17 33.40 -31.31 -36.81
CA TRP A 17 32.38 -30.33 -36.42
C TRP A 17 32.69 -29.68 -35.06
N TRP A 18 33.15 -30.46 -34.08
CA TRP A 18 33.52 -29.93 -32.76
C TRP A 18 34.79 -29.06 -32.81
N LYS A 19 35.79 -29.41 -33.61
CA LYS A 19 36.97 -28.54 -33.83
C LYS A 19 36.57 -27.18 -34.39
N GLU A 20 35.59 -27.15 -35.30
CA GLU A 20 35.10 -25.93 -35.92
C GLU A 20 34.16 -25.11 -35.00
N ASN A 21 33.23 -25.78 -34.31
CA ASN A 21 32.10 -25.13 -33.62
C ASN A 21 32.19 -25.17 -32.09
N GLY A 22 33.06 -25.98 -31.50
CA GLY A 22 33.12 -26.23 -30.06
C GLY A 22 33.33 -24.96 -29.22
N LYS A 23 34.09 -23.98 -29.73
CA LYS A 23 34.25 -22.67 -29.07
C LYS A 23 32.93 -21.91 -28.98
N ALA A 24 32.13 -21.89 -30.06
CA ALA A 24 30.84 -21.22 -30.09
C ALA A 24 29.81 -21.95 -29.20
N VAL A 25 29.83 -23.28 -29.18
CA VAL A 25 28.99 -24.09 -28.28
C VAL A 25 29.32 -23.81 -26.81
N ILE A 26 30.60 -23.81 -26.44
CA ILE A 26 31.03 -23.48 -25.07
C ILE A 26 30.62 -22.06 -24.69
N PHE A 27 30.83 -21.09 -25.58
CA PHE A 27 30.46 -19.70 -25.34
C PHE A 27 28.95 -19.54 -25.14
N GLY A 28 28.14 -20.15 -26.01
CA GLY A 28 26.68 -20.17 -25.88
C GLY A 28 26.23 -20.85 -24.59
N ALA A 29 26.87 -21.96 -24.20
CA ALA A 29 26.57 -22.65 -22.95
C ALA A 29 26.92 -21.79 -21.73
N VAL A 30 28.06 -21.11 -21.72
CA VAL A 30 28.46 -20.22 -20.61
C VAL A 30 27.51 -19.04 -20.47
N ILE A 31 27.12 -18.40 -21.58
CA ILE A 31 26.14 -17.30 -21.54
C ILE A 31 24.77 -17.81 -21.10
N GLY A 32 24.31 -18.93 -21.66
CA GLY A 32 23.00 -19.50 -21.33
C GLY A 32 22.89 -19.89 -19.86
N LEU A 33 23.89 -20.62 -19.34
CA LEU A 33 23.94 -21.01 -17.94
C LEU A 33 24.16 -19.79 -17.03
N GLY A 34 25.06 -18.88 -17.39
CA GLY A 34 25.34 -17.67 -16.62
C GLY A 34 24.11 -16.76 -16.49
N GLY A 35 23.37 -16.56 -17.59
CA GLY A 35 22.11 -15.83 -17.59
C GLY A 35 21.03 -16.51 -16.74
N LEU A 36 20.89 -17.85 -16.86
CA LEU A 36 19.92 -18.60 -16.08
C LEU A 36 20.20 -18.56 -14.57
N PHE A 37 21.46 -18.80 -14.17
CA PHE A 37 21.86 -18.75 -12.76
C PHE A 37 21.83 -17.32 -12.21
N GLY A 38 22.25 -16.33 -12.99
CA GLY A 38 22.18 -14.92 -12.62
C GLY A 38 20.73 -14.47 -12.39
N TRP A 39 19.82 -14.82 -13.30
CA TRP A 39 18.39 -14.52 -13.14
C TRP A 39 17.78 -15.24 -11.94
N ARG A 40 18.08 -16.54 -11.75
CA ARG A 40 17.60 -17.28 -10.57
C ARG A 40 18.10 -16.70 -9.26
N PHE A 41 19.39 -16.38 -9.17
CA PHE A 41 19.95 -15.77 -7.98
C PHE A 41 19.29 -14.41 -7.67
N TYR A 42 19.06 -13.60 -8.69
CA TYR A 42 18.32 -12.34 -8.54
C TYR A 42 16.89 -12.58 -8.04
N GLN A 43 16.16 -13.51 -8.65
CA GLN A 43 14.80 -13.87 -8.26
C GLN A 43 14.73 -14.37 -6.81
N ASP A 44 15.62 -15.28 -6.41
CA ASP A 44 15.67 -15.84 -5.06
C ASP A 44 15.96 -14.75 -4.02
N SER A 45 16.87 -13.83 -4.34
CA SER A 45 17.19 -12.67 -3.49
C SER A 45 15.98 -11.74 -3.30
N VAL A 46 15.26 -11.44 -4.38
CA VAL A 46 14.03 -10.63 -4.32
C VAL A 46 12.95 -11.34 -3.49
N THR A 47 12.71 -12.63 -3.74
CA THR A 47 11.69 -13.41 -3.01
C THR A 47 12.02 -13.51 -1.52
N SER A 48 13.26 -13.84 -1.16
CA SER A 48 13.68 -13.93 0.24
C SER A 48 13.57 -12.57 0.95
N GLY A 49 13.91 -11.46 0.27
CA GLY A 49 13.73 -10.11 0.81
C GLY A 49 12.26 -9.78 1.07
N GLN A 50 11.35 -10.15 0.16
CA GLN A 50 9.90 -9.93 0.33
C GLN A 50 9.32 -10.77 1.48
N GLU A 51 9.74 -12.02 1.63
CA GLU A 51 9.34 -12.90 2.73
C GLU A 51 9.77 -12.33 4.09
N ALA A 52 11.03 -11.88 4.19
CA ALA A 52 11.56 -11.26 5.41
C ALA A 52 10.82 -9.97 5.77
N ALA A 53 10.50 -9.12 4.78
CA ALA A 53 9.72 -7.90 4.99
C ALA A 53 8.30 -8.21 5.48
N SER A 54 7.63 -9.18 4.86
CA SER A 54 6.30 -9.65 5.26
C SER A 54 6.30 -10.19 6.69
N ALA A 55 7.24 -11.07 7.03
CA ALA A 55 7.37 -11.62 8.39
C ALA A 55 7.63 -10.53 9.44
N SER A 56 8.46 -9.54 9.11
CA SER A 56 8.76 -8.40 9.99
C SER A 56 7.53 -7.52 10.19
N TYR A 57 6.74 -7.27 9.14
CA TYR A 57 5.46 -6.59 9.23
C TYR A 57 4.47 -7.36 10.11
N THR A 58 4.30 -8.66 9.89
CA THR A 58 3.43 -9.50 10.73
C THR A 58 3.80 -9.41 12.20
N LYS A 59 5.10 -9.43 12.51
CA LYS A 59 5.59 -9.25 13.88
C LYS A 59 5.21 -7.88 14.45
N ALA A 60 5.39 -6.80 13.68
CA ALA A 60 5.00 -5.45 14.11
C ALA A 60 3.50 -5.37 14.43
N ILE A 61 2.64 -5.94 13.58
CA ILE A 61 1.19 -5.96 13.82
C ILE A 61 0.80 -6.85 15.00
N GLN A 62 1.50 -7.97 15.20
CA GLN A 62 1.32 -8.81 16.39
C GLN A 62 1.70 -8.05 17.67
N THR A 63 2.74 -7.22 17.64
CA THR A 63 3.10 -6.35 18.76
C THR A 63 1.96 -5.39 19.10
N LEU A 64 1.37 -4.71 18.12
CA LEU A 64 0.18 -3.86 18.36
C LEU A 64 -1.01 -4.65 18.88
N THR A 65 -1.24 -5.86 18.37
CA THR A 65 -2.36 -6.71 18.79
C THR A 65 -2.22 -7.17 20.24
N THR A 66 -0.99 -7.40 20.70
CA THR A 66 -0.69 -7.96 22.02
C THR A 66 -0.48 -6.89 23.09
N LYS A 67 0.18 -5.79 22.73
CA LYS A 67 0.56 -4.71 23.67
C LYS A 67 -0.27 -3.43 23.49
N GLY A 68 -1.05 -3.31 22.42
CA GLY A 68 -1.69 -2.05 22.06
C GLY A 68 -0.65 -0.95 21.83
N VAL A 69 -0.92 0.24 22.36
CA VAL A 69 -0.05 1.41 22.24
C VAL A 69 1.28 1.24 22.98
N ASP A 70 1.38 0.38 23.99
CA ASP A 70 2.64 0.11 24.70
C ASP A 70 3.70 -0.54 23.79
N GLY A 71 3.27 -1.07 22.63
CA GLY A 71 4.12 -1.61 21.57
C GLY A 71 4.62 -0.57 20.56
N GLU A 72 4.27 0.71 20.71
CA GLU A 72 4.55 1.77 19.74
C GLU A 72 6.03 1.85 19.35
N ALA A 73 6.95 1.84 20.32
CA ALA A 73 8.38 1.97 20.04
C ALA A 73 8.92 0.84 19.13
N ASP A 74 8.44 -0.39 19.34
CA ASP A 74 8.83 -1.55 18.52
C ASP A 74 8.32 -1.37 17.07
N VAL A 75 7.10 -0.85 16.91
CA VAL A 75 6.46 -0.65 15.61
C VAL A 75 7.06 0.55 14.88
N GLN A 76 7.36 1.63 15.62
CA GLN A 76 8.05 2.79 15.07
C GLN A 76 9.43 2.41 14.54
N SER A 77 10.18 1.59 15.29
CA SER A 77 11.48 1.08 14.83
C SER A 77 11.36 0.29 13.53
N PHE A 78 10.29 -0.50 13.38
CA PHE A 78 9.98 -1.18 12.11
C PHE A 78 9.68 -0.18 10.98
N ILE A 79 8.86 0.83 11.22
CA ILE A 79 8.51 1.87 10.24
C ILE A 79 9.76 2.59 9.76
N ASP A 80 10.61 3.07 10.67
CA ASP A 80 11.82 3.82 10.37
C ASP A 80 12.80 2.98 9.53
N SER A 81 12.99 1.72 9.93
CA SER A 81 13.89 0.77 9.25
C SER A 81 13.39 0.36 7.86
N ASN A 82 12.09 0.55 7.57
CA ASN A 82 11.44 0.13 6.32
C ASN A 82 10.75 1.29 5.61
N SER A 83 11.16 2.54 5.85
CA SER A 83 10.49 3.78 5.44
C SER A 83 10.16 3.91 3.94
N LYS A 84 10.77 3.10 3.06
CA LYS A 84 10.50 3.07 1.62
C LYS A 84 9.51 1.98 1.18
N SER A 85 8.96 1.22 2.11
CA SER A 85 8.07 0.09 1.84
C SER A 85 6.61 0.43 2.16
N GLU A 86 5.68 -0.09 1.35
CA GLU A 86 4.25 -0.01 1.67
C GLU A 86 3.91 -0.78 2.97
N TYR A 87 4.73 -1.75 3.40
CA TYR A 87 4.54 -2.35 4.73
C TYR A 87 4.76 -1.34 5.87
N ALA A 88 5.67 -0.38 5.71
CA ALA A 88 5.86 0.68 6.70
C ALA A 88 4.66 1.64 6.71
N VAL A 89 4.11 1.98 5.55
CA VAL A 89 2.86 2.77 5.42
C VAL A 89 1.72 2.06 6.15
N LEU A 90 1.51 0.77 5.89
CA LEU A 90 0.47 -0.02 6.54
C LEU A 90 0.68 -0.12 8.05
N ALA A 91 1.93 -0.31 8.51
CA ALA A 91 2.26 -0.33 9.93
C ALA A 91 1.98 1.02 10.60
N ALA A 92 2.34 2.14 9.97
CA ALA A 92 2.03 3.48 10.46
C ALA A 92 0.52 3.72 10.59
N MET A 93 -0.28 3.25 9.62
CA MET A 93 -1.74 3.32 9.71
C MET A 93 -2.32 2.48 10.86
N GLN A 94 -1.73 1.33 11.17
CA GLN A 94 -2.15 0.50 12.31
C GLN A 94 -1.70 1.10 13.64
N LEU A 95 -0.51 1.68 13.69
CA LEU A 95 -0.02 2.41 14.85
C LEU A 95 -0.91 3.62 15.16
N ALA A 96 -1.24 4.43 14.14
CA ALA A 96 -2.19 5.54 14.28
C ALA A 96 -3.53 5.08 14.86
N LYS A 97 -4.03 3.91 14.44
CA LYS A 97 -5.26 3.34 15.01
C LYS A 97 -5.10 3.02 16.50
N ALA A 98 -4.00 2.39 16.90
CA ALA A 98 -3.73 2.08 18.32
C ALA A 98 -3.62 3.35 19.16
N GLN A 99 -2.97 4.39 18.63
CA GLN A 99 -2.84 5.70 19.26
C GLN A 99 -4.20 6.39 19.42
N VAL A 100 -5.06 6.38 18.39
CA VAL A 100 -6.45 6.87 18.52
C VAL A 100 -7.20 6.14 19.63
N GLN A 101 -7.07 4.81 19.72
CA GLN A 101 -7.71 4.02 20.78
C GLN A 101 -7.19 4.36 22.18
N ALA A 102 -5.94 4.84 22.28
CA ALA A 102 -5.33 5.33 23.51
C ALA A 102 -5.60 6.83 23.78
N GLY A 103 -6.34 7.52 22.90
CA GLY A 103 -6.60 8.96 23.01
C GLY A 103 -5.45 9.87 22.57
N GLN A 104 -4.41 9.31 21.96
CA GLN A 104 -3.22 10.00 21.46
C GLN A 104 -3.46 10.50 20.03
N LEU A 105 -4.32 11.52 19.91
CA LEU A 105 -4.77 12.01 18.60
C LEU A 105 -3.68 12.75 17.82
N ASP A 106 -2.79 13.47 18.50
CA ASP A 106 -1.70 14.21 17.85
C ASP A 106 -0.66 13.25 17.24
N GLU A 107 -0.30 12.20 17.98
CA GLU A 107 0.62 11.17 17.53
C GLU A 107 0.01 10.38 16.37
N ALA A 108 -1.28 10.01 16.47
CA ALA A 108 -1.99 9.34 15.38
C ALA A 108 -2.05 10.19 14.11
N LEU A 109 -2.29 11.50 14.24
CA LEU A 109 -2.29 12.41 13.10
C LEU A 109 -0.90 12.48 12.47
N ALA A 110 0.16 12.58 13.27
CA ALA A 110 1.54 12.58 12.77
C ALA A 110 1.87 11.28 12.00
N GLN A 111 1.43 10.12 12.49
CA GLN A 111 1.61 8.85 11.79
C GLN A 111 0.88 8.80 10.46
N LEU A 112 -0.37 9.26 10.40
CA LEU A 112 -1.12 9.28 9.14
C LEU A 112 -0.56 10.29 8.15
N GLU A 113 -0.09 11.45 8.60
CA GLU A 113 0.58 12.43 7.73
C GLU A 113 1.89 11.87 7.17
N TRP A 114 2.67 11.18 7.99
CA TRP A 114 3.85 10.46 7.52
C TRP A 114 3.46 9.41 6.46
N ALA A 115 2.47 8.57 6.75
CA ALA A 115 2.00 7.53 5.84
C ALA A 115 1.47 8.12 4.51
N LYS A 116 0.75 9.24 4.58
CA LYS A 116 0.23 9.97 3.43
C LYS A 116 1.37 10.40 2.52
N ASN A 117 2.48 10.88 3.08
CA ASN A 117 3.63 11.36 2.32
C ASN A 117 4.53 10.23 1.83
N ALA A 118 4.58 9.10 2.55
CA ALA A 118 5.41 7.96 2.22
C ALA A 118 4.80 7.03 1.16
N THR A 119 3.47 6.90 1.09
CA THR A 119 2.83 5.99 0.15
C THR A 119 2.90 6.48 -1.30
N GLY A 120 3.23 5.55 -2.20
CA GLY A 120 3.09 5.72 -3.64
C GLY A 120 1.79 5.13 -4.19
N ASP A 121 1.01 4.43 -3.35
CA ASP A 121 -0.18 3.70 -3.77
C ASP A 121 -1.39 4.63 -3.90
N ALA A 122 -1.86 4.80 -5.13
CA ALA A 122 -3.04 5.60 -5.46
C ALA A 122 -4.33 5.07 -4.80
N ALA A 123 -4.40 3.79 -4.43
CA ALA A 123 -5.54 3.24 -3.70
C ALA A 123 -5.50 3.58 -2.21
N LEU A 124 -4.30 3.72 -1.61
CA LEU A 124 -4.16 4.06 -0.19
C LEU A 124 -4.24 5.56 0.07
N LYS A 125 -3.76 6.39 -0.87
CA LYS A 125 -3.72 7.84 -0.68
C LYS A 125 -5.07 8.44 -0.24
N PRO A 126 -6.22 8.18 -0.90
CA PRO A 126 -7.51 8.70 -0.46
C PRO A 126 -7.95 8.17 0.91
N VAL A 127 -7.64 6.91 1.22
CA VAL A 127 -7.95 6.31 2.53
C VAL A 127 -7.23 7.04 3.65
N ILE A 128 -5.95 7.33 3.46
CA ILE A 128 -5.13 8.01 4.47
C ILE A 128 -5.58 9.46 4.60
N THR A 129 -5.72 10.18 3.50
CA THR A 129 -6.23 11.57 3.46
C THR A 129 -7.59 11.70 4.16
N TYR A 130 -8.52 10.78 3.90
CA TYR A 130 -9.82 10.76 4.56
C TYR A 130 -9.69 10.57 6.08
N ARG A 131 -8.77 9.69 6.53
CA ARG A 131 -8.54 9.46 7.96
C ARG A 131 -7.84 10.65 8.63
N VAL A 132 -6.90 11.31 7.96
CA VAL A 132 -6.29 12.58 8.41
C VAL A 132 -7.39 13.61 8.66
N ALA A 133 -8.30 13.82 7.70
CA ALA A 133 -9.39 14.76 7.85
C ALA A 133 -10.30 14.42 9.05
N ARG A 134 -10.59 13.12 9.28
CA ARG A 134 -11.36 12.69 10.46
C ARG A 134 -10.67 13.04 11.77
N LEU A 135 -9.35 12.82 11.87
CA LEU A 135 -8.58 13.16 13.06
C LEU A 135 -8.52 14.68 13.29
N GLN A 136 -8.27 15.45 12.24
CA GLN A 136 -8.31 16.92 12.31
C GLN A 136 -9.70 17.41 12.77
N ALA A 137 -10.78 16.86 12.22
CA ALA A 137 -12.13 17.18 12.66
C ALA A 137 -12.36 16.81 14.12
N GLU A 138 -11.86 15.67 14.58
CA GLU A 138 -11.98 15.25 15.98
C GLU A 138 -11.26 16.19 16.95
N GLN A 139 -10.10 16.70 16.53
CA GLN A 139 -9.35 17.74 17.25
C GLN A 139 -10.00 19.15 17.17
N GLY A 140 -11.11 19.30 16.45
CA GLY A 140 -11.77 20.60 16.23
C GLY A 140 -11.15 21.46 15.14
N ASN A 141 -10.14 20.95 14.42
CA ASN A 141 -9.48 21.62 13.30
C ASN A 141 -10.31 21.48 12.01
N PHE A 142 -11.54 21.99 12.04
CA PHE A 142 -12.52 21.75 10.99
C PHE A 142 -12.12 22.29 9.61
N ASP A 143 -11.52 23.48 9.55
CA ASP A 143 -11.13 24.07 8.26
C ASP A 143 -9.98 23.28 7.61
N ALA A 144 -9.04 22.77 8.41
CA ALA A 144 -8.00 21.87 7.93
C ALA A 144 -8.61 20.56 7.39
N ALA A 145 -9.53 19.96 8.13
CA ALA A 145 -10.22 18.74 7.73
C ALA A 145 -10.99 18.90 6.41
N LEU A 146 -11.70 20.01 6.25
CA LEU A 146 -12.40 20.33 5.00
C LEU A 146 -11.43 20.54 3.83
N SER A 147 -10.30 21.19 4.07
CA SER A 147 -9.26 21.35 3.05
C SER A 147 -8.64 20.02 2.65
N GLU A 148 -8.39 19.13 3.61
CA GLU A 148 -7.84 17.79 3.36
C GLU A 148 -8.81 16.95 2.51
N LEU A 149 -10.10 16.95 2.88
CA LEU A 149 -11.16 16.30 2.11
C LEU A 149 -11.25 16.79 0.67
N ALA A 150 -11.07 18.10 0.45
CA ALA A 150 -11.12 18.68 -0.88
C ALA A 150 -9.98 18.19 -1.80
N THR A 151 -8.93 17.55 -1.26
CA THR A 151 -7.85 16.97 -2.08
C THR A 151 -8.21 15.61 -2.68
N ILE A 152 -9.23 14.92 -2.15
CA ILE A 152 -9.73 13.66 -2.69
C ILE A 152 -10.62 13.98 -3.91
N LYS A 153 -10.26 13.45 -5.08
CA LYS A 153 -10.92 13.76 -6.38
C LYS A 153 -11.53 12.54 -7.05
N GLU A 154 -11.27 11.35 -6.52
CA GLU A 154 -11.69 10.08 -7.05
C GLU A 154 -13.21 9.94 -6.91
N GLN A 155 -13.89 9.65 -8.03
CA GLN A 155 -15.35 9.53 -8.07
C GLN A 155 -15.90 8.49 -7.08
N SER A 156 -15.13 7.44 -6.78
CA SER A 156 -15.48 6.36 -5.84
C SER A 156 -15.49 6.78 -4.36
N TRP A 157 -15.11 8.02 -4.07
CA TRP A 157 -15.08 8.62 -2.73
C TRP A 157 -16.09 9.75 -2.52
N THR A 158 -16.83 10.14 -3.58
CA THR A 158 -17.73 11.29 -3.56
C THR A 158 -18.70 11.25 -2.38
N GLY A 159 -19.37 10.11 -2.16
CA GLY A 159 -20.33 9.94 -1.08
C GLY A 159 -19.69 10.05 0.30
N ARG A 160 -18.59 9.32 0.53
CA ARG A 160 -17.88 9.37 1.83
C ARG A 160 -17.30 10.74 2.15
N VAL A 161 -16.76 11.44 1.15
CA VAL A 161 -16.21 12.79 1.30
C VAL A 161 -17.33 13.77 1.62
N ALA A 162 -18.43 13.72 0.86
CA ALA A 162 -19.59 14.59 1.09
C ALA A 162 -20.23 14.33 2.45
N GLU A 163 -20.34 13.08 2.88
CA GLU A 163 -20.85 12.73 4.20
C GLU A 163 -19.97 13.28 5.33
N LEU A 164 -18.64 13.08 5.28
CA LEU A 164 -17.77 13.63 6.32
C LEU A 164 -17.76 15.16 6.32
N ARG A 165 -17.83 15.79 5.14
CA ARG A 165 -18.00 17.24 5.02
C ARG A 165 -19.28 17.70 5.72
N GLY A 166 -20.38 16.97 5.57
CA GLY A 166 -21.64 17.25 6.27
C GLY A 166 -21.51 17.09 7.78
N ASP A 167 -20.85 16.02 8.25
CA ASP A 167 -20.60 15.80 9.68
C ASP A 167 -19.78 16.95 10.29
N ILE A 168 -18.76 17.43 9.57
CA ILE A 168 -17.93 18.56 9.98
C ILE A 168 -18.75 19.86 10.00
N SER A 169 -19.52 20.14 8.95
CA SER A 169 -20.39 21.34 8.89
C SER A 169 -21.40 21.36 10.04
N LEU A 170 -22.00 20.21 10.36
CA LEU A 170 -22.93 20.10 11.48
C LEU A 170 -22.24 20.40 12.81
N ARG A 171 -21.03 19.88 13.03
CA ARG A 171 -20.22 20.20 14.23
C ARG A 171 -19.81 21.68 14.31
N LYS A 172 -19.67 22.36 13.17
CA LYS A 172 -19.48 23.83 13.10
C LYS A 172 -20.76 24.62 13.38
N GLY A 173 -21.92 23.96 13.46
CA GLY A 173 -23.23 24.60 13.62
C GLY A 173 -23.89 25.03 12.31
N ASP A 174 -23.27 24.74 11.16
CA ASP A 174 -23.81 25.06 9.83
C ASP A 174 -24.69 23.91 9.31
N LYS A 175 -25.95 23.92 9.77
CA LYS A 175 -26.94 22.90 9.39
C LYS A 175 -27.29 22.92 7.91
N GLU A 176 -27.28 24.08 7.28
CA GLU A 176 -27.61 24.22 5.86
C GLU A 176 -26.52 23.58 5.00
N ALA A 177 -25.25 23.88 5.28
CA ALA A 177 -24.12 23.23 4.60
C ALA A 177 -24.07 21.73 4.90
N ALA A 178 -24.42 21.30 6.11
CA ALA A 178 -24.51 19.88 6.45
C ALA A 178 -25.57 19.16 5.61
N TYR A 179 -26.78 19.71 5.53
CA TYR A 179 -27.86 19.15 4.73
C TYR A 179 -27.48 19.07 3.25
N ALA A 180 -26.92 20.14 2.69
CA ALA A 180 -26.48 20.17 1.28
C ALA A 180 -25.42 19.08 1.01
N ALA A 181 -24.47 18.90 1.92
CA ALA A 181 -23.43 17.88 1.79
C ALA A 181 -23.99 16.45 1.91
N TYR A 182 -24.93 16.19 2.80
CA TYR A 182 -25.60 14.89 2.88
C TYR A 182 -26.47 14.59 1.67
N ALA A 183 -27.15 15.60 1.10
CA ALA A 183 -27.92 15.43 -0.13
C ALA A 183 -27.02 15.08 -1.33
N GLU A 184 -25.82 15.67 -1.42
CA GLU A 184 -24.81 15.26 -2.40
C GLU A 184 -24.35 13.82 -2.15
N ALA A 185 -24.08 13.46 -0.89
CA ALA A 185 -23.67 12.10 -0.53
C ALA A 185 -24.72 11.05 -0.91
N GLN A 186 -26.01 11.38 -0.82
CA GLN A 186 -27.12 10.46 -1.13
C GLN A 186 -27.19 10.09 -2.61
N GLN A 187 -26.68 10.94 -3.48
CA GLN A 187 -26.66 10.71 -4.93
C GLN A 187 -25.45 9.89 -5.40
N ALA A 188 -24.49 9.63 -4.51
CA ALA A 188 -23.27 8.90 -4.84
C ALA A 188 -23.46 7.38 -4.72
N ASP A 189 -22.74 6.63 -5.56
CA ASP A 189 -22.78 5.15 -5.56
C ASP A 189 -22.22 4.52 -4.27
N ASP A 190 -21.42 5.27 -3.50
CA ASP A 190 -20.81 4.84 -2.25
C ASP A 190 -21.48 5.42 -0.99
N ALA A 191 -22.73 5.88 -1.09
CA ALA A 191 -23.51 6.39 0.02
C ALA A 191 -23.58 5.39 1.19
N SER A 192 -23.40 5.88 2.43
CA SER A 192 -23.48 5.03 3.62
C SER A 192 -24.92 4.67 3.98
N GLN A 193 -25.11 3.49 4.59
CA GLN A 193 -26.43 3.03 5.05
C GLN A 193 -27.03 3.93 6.14
N THR A 194 -26.17 4.66 6.88
CA THR A 194 -26.58 5.54 7.98
C THR A 194 -26.92 6.96 7.53
N LEU A 195 -26.66 7.31 6.26
CA LEU A 195 -26.85 8.66 5.74
C LEU A 195 -28.29 9.16 5.86
N GLN A 196 -29.27 8.27 5.63
CA GLN A 196 -30.69 8.64 5.74
C GLN A 196 -31.05 9.10 7.16
N MET A 197 -30.51 8.43 8.19
CA MET A 197 -30.77 8.82 9.59
C MET A 197 -30.23 10.23 9.88
N LYS A 198 -29.07 10.58 9.33
CA LYS A 198 -28.47 11.92 9.48
C LYS A 198 -29.32 13.01 8.82
N LEU A 199 -29.88 12.73 7.65
CA LEU A 199 -30.79 13.64 6.94
C LEU A 199 -32.10 13.84 7.72
N ASP A 200 -32.70 12.77 8.21
CA ASP A 200 -33.96 12.81 8.94
C ASP A 200 -33.83 13.59 10.28
N ASP A 201 -32.67 13.53 10.93
CA ASP A 201 -32.40 14.28 12.15
C ASP A 201 -32.18 15.78 11.91
N LEU A 202 -31.75 16.19 10.70
CA LEU A 202 -31.66 17.60 10.32
C LEU A 202 -32.99 18.21 9.89
N ALA A 203 -33.93 17.40 9.44
CA ALA A 203 -35.26 17.84 8.99
C ALA A 203 -36.23 18.16 10.15
N LYS A 204 -35.81 17.96 11.41
CA LYS A 204 -36.57 18.27 12.63
C LYS A 204 -36.20 19.63 13.21
#